data_AF-A0A1E3XFK9-F1
#
_entry.id   AF-A0A1E3XFK9-F1
#
_cell.length_a   1.000
_cell.length_b   1.000
_cell.length_c   1.000
_cell.angle_alpha   90.00
_cell.angle_beta   90.00
_cell.angle_gamma   90.00
#
_symmetry.space_group_name_H-M   'P 1'
#
loop_
_entity.id
_entity.type
_entity.pdbx_description
1 polymer ?
#
loop_
_entity_poly.entity_id
_entity_poly.type
_entity_poly.pdbx_seq_one_letter_code
_entity_poly.pdbx_strand_id
1 'polypeptide(L)' 'MTYSLKQLRGIDIEELISEHDKLAEHLVPSVNYYLEEISRRDQDKQTKVTLSYTKRIFWFTAVVTIATIVNVIVTL' A
#
# COMPACT_ATOMS: atom_id res chain seq x y z
N MET A 1 -28.09 2.86 -0.57
CA MET A 1 -27.71 4.27 -0.81
C MET A 1 -26.44 4.30 -1.64
N THR A 2 -26.36 5.13 -2.68
CA THR A 2 -25.15 5.29 -3.48
C THR A 2 -24.27 6.35 -2.82
N TYR A 3 -23.16 5.94 -2.19
CA TYR A 3 -22.21 6.91 -1.66
C TYR A 3 -21.44 7.58 -2.80
N SER A 4 -21.14 8.86 -2.64
CA SER A 4 -20.17 9.52 -3.51
C SER A 4 -18.75 9.02 -3.20
N LEU A 5 -17.86 9.05 -4.18
CA LEU A 5 -16.45 8.64 -4.02
C LEU A 5 -15.75 9.38 -2.86
N LYS A 6 -16.13 10.63 -2.60
CA LYS A 6 -15.59 11.44 -1.51
C LYS A 6 -16.04 10.93 -0.14
N GLN A 7 -17.30 10.50 -0.02
CA GLN A 7 -17.81 9.91 1.21
C GLN A 7 -17.14 8.55 1.47
N LEU A 8 -16.97 7.74 0.42
CA LEU A 8 -16.32 6.42 0.52
C LEU A 8 -14.90 6.49 1.07
N ARG A 9 -14.14 7.52 0.68
CA ARG A 9 -12.78 7.78 1.17
C ARG A 9 -12.72 8.20 2.64
N GLY A 10 -13.82 8.73 3.18
CA GLY A 10 -13.91 9.17 4.57
C GLY A 10 -14.39 8.11 5.55
N ILE A 11 -14.94 7.00 5.06
CA ILE A 11 -15.46 5.90 5.88
C ILE A 11 -14.29 5.02 6.36
N ASP A 12 -14.38 4.54 7.59
CA ASP A 12 -13.40 3.62 8.17
C ASP A 12 -13.40 2.27 7.44
N ILE A 13 -12.28 1.54 7.45
CA ILE A 13 -12.16 0.29 6.70
C ILE A 13 -13.14 -0.79 7.21
N GLU A 14 -13.36 -0.88 8.53
CA GLU A 14 -14.27 -1.86 9.12
C GLU A 14 -15.72 -1.57 8.74
N GLU A 15 -16.08 -0.29 8.74
CA GLU A 15 -17.40 0.19 8.34
C GLU A 15 -17.63 -0.01 6.83
N LEU A 16 -16.60 0.19 6.01
CA LEU A 16 -16.62 -0.06 4.57
C LEU A 16 -16.85 -1.54 4.24
N ILE A 17 -16.23 -2.45 4.99
CA ILE A 17 -16.41 -3.90 4.86
C ILE A 17 -17.83 -4.30 5.30
N SER A 18 -18.30 -3.79 6.43
CA SER A 18 -19.67 -4.06 6.91
C SER A 18 -20.74 -3.62 5.88
N GLU A 19 -20.59 -2.42 5.29
CA GLU A 19 -21.53 -1.94 4.28
C GLU A 19 -21.44 -2.72 2.96
N HIS A 20 -20.24 -3.15 2.57
CA HIS A 20 -20.04 -4.09 1.47
C HIS A 20 -20.80 -5.40 1.72
N ASP A 21 -20.62 -6.03 2.88
CA ASP A 21 -21.21 -7.34 3.19
C ASP A 21 -22.74 -7.30 3.23
N LYS A 22 -23.32 -6.25 3.81
CA LYS A 22 -24.78 -6.03 3.79
C LYS A 22 -25.36 -5.85 2.38
N LEU A 23 -24.61 -5.21 1.48
CA LEU A 23 -25.07 -4.95 0.10
C LEU A 23 -24.79 -6.14 -0.83
N ALA A 24 -23.76 -6.92 -0.54
CA ALA A 24 -23.37 -8.12 -1.27
C ALA A 24 -24.45 -9.21 -1.22
N GLU A 25 -25.24 -9.27 -0.16
CA GLU A 25 -26.39 -10.18 -0.04
C GLU A 25 -27.49 -9.93 -1.08
N HIS A 26 -27.54 -8.75 -1.70
CA HIS A 26 -28.69 -8.32 -2.51
C HIS A 26 -28.35 -7.79 -3.91
N LEU A 27 -27.17 -7.20 -4.14
CA LEU A 27 -26.88 -6.44 -5.38
C LEU A 27 -25.42 -6.56 -5.86
N VAL A 28 -25.05 -7.68 -6.48
CA VAL A 28 -23.68 -7.99 -6.97
C VAL A 28 -23.00 -6.86 -7.77
N PRO A 29 -23.65 -6.14 -8.72
CA PRO A 29 -22.98 -5.10 -9.50
C PRO A 29 -22.64 -3.83 -8.70
N SER A 30 -23.40 -3.54 -7.63
CA SER A 30 -23.25 -2.32 -6.82
C SER A 30 -22.15 -2.42 -5.78
N VAL A 31 -21.53 -3.60 -5.64
CA VAL A 31 -20.54 -3.87 -4.59
C VAL A 31 -19.09 -3.72 -5.09
N ASN A 32 -18.87 -3.78 -6.40
CA ASN A 32 -17.53 -3.68 -7.00
C ASN A 32 -16.77 -2.40 -6.61
N TYR A 33 -17.46 -1.27 -6.47
CA TYR A 33 -16.79 -0.01 -6.12
C TYR A 33 -16.25 0.01 -4.68
N TYR A 34 -16.85 -0.76 -3.76
CA TYR A 34 -16.30 -0.95 -2.41
C TYR A 34 -15.04 -1.81 -2.46
N LEU A 35 -15.05 -2.89 -3.25
CA LEU A 35 -13.89 -3.76 -3.44
C LEU A 35 -12.70 -3.01 -4.06
N GLU A 36 -12.97 -2.15 -5.04
CA GLU A 36 -11.95 -1.29 -5.65
C GLU A 36 -11.32 -0.33 -4.63
N GLU A 37 -12.13 0.27 -3.74
CA GLU A 37 -11.65 1.16 -2.69
C GLU A 37 -10.82 0.41 -1.63
N ILE A 38 -11.28 -0.77 -1.18
CA ILE A 38 -10.54 -1.63 -0.25
C ILE A 38 -9.19 -2.01 -0.87
N SER A 39 -9.20 -2.49 -2.12
CA SER A 39 -7.99 -2.86 -2.86
C SER A 39 -7.02 -1.69 -3.00
N ARG A 40 -7.52 -0.48 -3.31
CA ARG A 40 -6.68 0.72 -3.37
C ARG A 40 -6.01 1.03 -2.03
N ARG A 41 -6.76 0.97 -0.92
CA ARG A 41 -6.24 1.24 0.43
C ARG A 41 -5.17 0.22 0.84
N ASP A 42 -5.36 -1.04 0.48
CA ASP A 42 -4.37 -2.08 0.78
C ASP A 42 -3.11 -1.96 -0.09
N GLN A 43 -3.25 -1.58 -1.36
CA GLN A 43 -2.11 -1.25 -2.21
C GLN A 43 -1.33 -0.04 -1.67
N ASP A 44 -2.01 0.99 -1.16
CA ASP A 44 -1.37 2.15 -0.54
C ASP A 44 -0.56 1.76 0.72
N LYS A 45 -1.11 0.87 1.57
CA LYS A 45 -0.40 0.34 2.74
C LYS A 45 0.83 -0.46 2.32
N GLN A 46 0.70 -1.36 1.35
CA GLN A 46 1.80 -2.16 0.82
C GLN A 46 2.89 -1.28 0.21
N THR A 47 2.52 -0.27 -0.57
CA THR A 47 3.46 0.67 -1.19
C THR A 47 4.27 1.43 -0.14
N LYS A 48 3.64 1.89 0.95
CA LYS A 48 4.35 2.56 2.05
C LYS A 48 5.40 1.65 2.70
N VAL A 49 5.05 0.39 2.93
CA VAL A 49 5.96 -0.61 3.50
C VAL A 49 7.11 -0.88 2.53
N THR A 50 6.82 -1.11 1.24
CA THR A 50 7.83 -1.30 0.20
C THR A 50 8.79 -0.12 0.10
N LEU A 51 8.28 1.12 0.14
CA LEU A 51 9.11 2.33 0.12
C LEU A 51 10.08 2.37 1.30
N SER A 52 9.64 1.94 2.48
CA SER A 52 10.50 1.88 3.67
C SER A 52 11.64 0.86 3.50
N TYR A 53 11.36 -0.30 2.88
CA TYR A 53 12.38 -1.29 2.55
C TYR A 53 13.35 -0.79 1.49
N THR A 54 12.86 -0.15 0.42
CA THR A 54 13.71 0.43 -0.63
C THR A 54 14.69 1.45 -0.05
N LYS A 55 14.25 2.30 0.89
CA LYS A 55 15.15 3.25 1.57
C LYS A 55 16.23 2.54 2.38
N ARG A 56 15.91 1.44 3.06
CA ARG A 56 16.90 0.64 3.80
C ARG A 56 17.91 0.00 2.86
N ILE A 57 17.45 -0.59 1.76
CA ILE A 57 18.30 -1.20 0.74
C ILE A 57 19.25 -0.15 0.16
N PHE A 58 18.76 1.06 -0.14
CA PHE A 58 19.61 2.16 -0.62
C PHE A 58 20.78 2.45 0.34
N TRP A 59 20.52 2.53 1.64
CA TRP A 59 21.57 2.74 2.64
C TRP A 59 22.56 1.57 2.72
N PHE A 60 22.08 0.33 2.68
CA PHE A 60 22.95 -0.84 2.61
C PHE A 60 23.85 -0.82 1.37
N THR A 61 23.30 -0.53 0.19
CA THR A 61 24.06 -0.40 -1.04
C THR A 61 25.11 0.70 -0.94
N ALA A 62 24.78 1.85 -0.36
CA ALA A 62 25.73 2.94 -0.15
C ALA A 62 26.90 2.50 0.76
N VAL A 63 26.62 1.81 1.86
CA VAL A 63 27.64 1.27 2.77
C VAL A 63 28.54 0.27 2.07
N VAL A 64 27.97 -0.70 1.34
CA VAL A 64 28.74 -1.71 0.58
C VAL A 64 29.60 -1.04 -0.49
N THR A 65 29.07 -0.02 -1.17
CA THR A 65 29.82 0.73 -2.19
C THR A 65 31.04 1.42 -1.57
N ILE A 66 30.87 2.12 -0.44
CA ILE A 66 31.97 2.78 0.28
C ILE A 66 32.99 1.74 0.74
N ALA A 67 32.55 0.64 1.34
CA ALA A 67 33.44 -0.44 1.79
C ALA A 67 34.24 -1.04 0.63
N THR A 68 33.62 -1.20 -0.55
CA THR A 68 34.29 -1.70 -1.75
C THR A 68 35.36 -0.72 -2.23
N ILE A 69 35.06 0.59 -2.26
CA ILE A 69 36.04 1.63 -2.62
C ILE A 69 37.22 1.61 -1.66
N VAL A 70 36.96 1.58 -0.34
CA VAL A 70 38.01 1.51 0.69
C VAL A 70 38.86 0.26 0.50
N ASN A 71 38.23 -0.89 0.26
CA ASN A 71 38.94 -2.14 0.04
C ASN A 71 39.89 -2.07 -1.17
N VAL A 72 39.44 -1.49 -2.28
CA VAL A 72 40.28 -1.28 -3.46
C VAL A 72 41.47 -0.37 -3.15
N ILE A 73 41.27 0.72 -2.42
CA ILE A 73 42.35 1.65 -2.03
C ILE A 73 43.36 1.00 -1.09
N VAL A 74 42.91 0.18 -0.13
CA VAL A 74 43.79 -0.50 0.83
C VAL A 74 44.59 -1.63 0.16
N THR A 75 44.02 -2.24 -0.88
CA THR A 75 44.65 -3.38 -1.57
C THR A 75 45.62 -2.94 -2.68
N LEU A 76 45.47 -1.72 -3.23
CA LEU A 76 46.40 -1.08 -4.17
C LEU A 76 47.61 -0.47 -3.44
#